data_AF-A0A251WFX3-F1
#
_entry.id   AF-A0A251WFX3-F1
#
_cell.length_a   1.000
_cell.length_b   1.000
_cell.length_c   1.000
_cell.angle_alpha   90.00
_cell.angle_beta   90.00
_cell.angle_gamma   90.00
#
_symmetry.space_group_name_H-M   'P 1'
#
loop_
_entity.id
_entity.type
_entity.pdbx_description
1 polymer ?
#
loop_
_entity_poly.entity_id
_entity_poly.type
_entity_poly.pdbx_seq_one_letter_code
_entity_poly.pdbx_strand_id
1 'polypeptide(L)' 'MQDSPNTPDDKTQLPHAVVSLEHLYHYRCGACDAWWSIADRHPKLGTHVFCPECGAKNLILHIEFAITNEECSS' A
#
# COMPACT_ATOMS: atom_id res chain seq x y z
N MET A 1 8.56 -22.47 58.09
CA MET A 1 8.32 -21.43 57.07
C MET A 1 8.92 -22.00 55.80
N GLN A 2 8.08 -22.45 54.87
CA GLN A 2 8.49 -23.22 53.69
C GLN A 2 8.98 -22.28 52.59
N ASP A 3 10.07 -22.68 51.95
CA ASP A 3 10.76 -21.97 50.87
C ASP A 3 9.87 -21.79 49.63
N SER A 4 9.91 -20.58 49.05
CA SER A 4 9.27 -20.23 47.79
C SER A 4 9.88 -21.02 46.62
N PRO A 5 9.09 -21.59 45.70
CA PRO A 5 9.61 -22.05 44.42
C PRO A 5 9.76 -20.85 43.47
N ASN A 6 11.01 -20.56 43.08
CA ASN A 6 11.32 -19.69 41.95
C ASN A 6 10.67 -20.26 40.68
N THR A 7 9.73 -19.53 40.09
CA THR A 7 9.23 -19.80 38.74
C THR A 7 10.35 -19.56 37.74
N PRO A 8 10.68 -20.51 36.85
CA PRO A 8 11.58 -20.24 35.74
C PRO A 8 10.84 -19.37 34.73
N ASP A 9 11.42 -18.19 34.48
CA ASP A 9 11.12 -17.33 33.34
C ASP A 9 11.33 -18.12 32.04
N ASP A 10 10.26 -18.67 31.46
CA ASP A 10 10.27 -19.06 30.05
C ASP A 10 9.19 -18.30 29.30
N LYS A 11 9.45 -17.00 29.13
CA LYS A 11 8.80 -16.22 28.08
C LYS A 11 9.49 -16.59 26.78
N THR A 12 9.02 -17.64 26.12
CA THR A 12 9.37 -17.92 24.73
C THR A 12 8.89 -16.74 23.88
N GLN A 13 9.75 -15.74 23.73
CA GLN A 13 9.49 -14.55 22.95
C GLN A 13 9.69 -14.93 21.48
N LEU A 14 8.59 -15.22 20.79
CA LEU A 14 8.57 -15.49 19.36
C LEU A 14 9.21 -14.28 18.62
N PRO A 15 10.00 -14.52 17.55
CA PRO A 15 10.59 -13.42 16.79
C PRO A 15 9.50 -12.51 16.22
N HIS A 16 9.61 -11.20 16.44
CA HIS A 16 8.69 -10.23 15.86
C HIS A 16 9.06 -10.02 14.38
N ALA A 17 8.06 -10.09 13.49
CA ALA A 17 8.22 -9.70 12.09
C ALA A 17 8.04 -8.17 11.96
N VAL A 18 8.92 -7.51 11.20
CA VAL A 18 8.75 -6.12 10.78
C VAL A 18 8.09 -6.12 9.40
N VAL A 19 7.03 -5.32 9.24
CA VAL A 19 6.31 -5.14 7.98
C VAL A 19 6.29 -3.67 7.59
N SER A 20 6.24 -3.39 6.29
CA SER A 20 5.99 -2.07 5.72
C SER A 20 4.81 -2.13 4.77
N LEU A 21 4.00 -1.07 4.76
CA LEU A 21 2.89 -0.90 3.84
C LEU A 21 3.32 0.02 2.69
N GLU A 22 3.05 -0.37 1.46
CA GLU A 22 3.20 0.48 0.27
C GLU A 22 1.84 0.66 -0.42
N HIS A 23 1.58 1.86 -0.95
CA HIS A 23 0.42 2.12 -1.81
C HIS A 23 0.86 2.28 -3.26
N LEU A 24 0.37 1.43 -4.16
CA LEU A 24 0.71 1.49 -5.58
C LEU A 24 -0.45 2.05 -6.41
N TYR A 25 -0.23 3.18 -7.07
CA TYR A 25 -1.22 3.82 -7.94
C TYR A 25 -0.91 3.53 -9.42
N HIS A 26 -1.89 3.00 -10.13
CA HIS A 26 -1.79 2.73 -11.57
C HIS A 26 -2.32 3.92 -12.38
N TYR A 27 -1.57 4.29 -13.41
CA TYR A 27 -1.89 5.37 -14.34
C TYR A 27 -1.95 4.81 -15.75
N ARG A 28 -2.86 5.36 -16.55
CA ARG A 28 -2.97 5.10 -17.99
C ARG A 28 -2.84 6.40 -18.75
N CYS A 29 -2.01 6.42 -19.79
CA CYS A 29 -1.86 7.61 -20.62
C CYS A 29 -3.07 7.79 -21.53
N GLY A 30 -3.66 8.99 -21.56
CA GLY A 30 -4.73 9.31 -22.50
C GLY A 30 -4.27 9.51 -23.96
N ALA A 31 -2.96 9.55 -24.22
CA ALA A 31 -2.40 9.79 -25.56
C ALA A 31 -1.84 8.51 -26.22
N CYS A 32 -1.15 7.65 -25.48
CA CYS A 32 -0.52 6.44 -26.03
C CYS A 32 -0.99 5.13 -25.37
N ASP A 33 -1.96 5.20 -24.44
CA ASP A 33 -2.52 4.05 -23.71
C ASP A 33 -1.52 3.24 -22.87
N ALA A 34 -0.27 3.68 -22.75
CA ALA A 34 0.72 3.05 -21.88
C ALA A 34 0.32 3.15 -20.41
N TRP A 35 0.66 2.10 -19.66
CA TRP A 35 0.44 2.00 -18.22
C TRP A 35 1.74 2.20 -17.45
N TRP A 36 1.65 2.86 -16.31
CA TRP A 36 2.76 2.92 -15.34
C TRP A 36 2.19 3.01 -13.92
N SER A 37 3.05 2.85 -12.92
CA SER A 37 2.67 2.97 -11.53
C SER A 37 3.62 3.84 -10.73
N ILE A 38 3.10 4.48 -9.67
CA ILE A 38 3.91 5.25 -8.71
C ILE A 38 3.55 4.79 -7.30
N ALA A 39 4.54 4.36 -6.53
CA ALA A 39 4.39 3.96 -5.13
C ALA A 39 4.39 5.18 -4.20
N ASP A 40 3.58 5.12 -3.14
CA ASP A 40 3.50 6.03 -1.99
C ASP A 40 3.30 7.52 -2.31
N ARG A 41 3.00 7.85 -3.57
CA ARG A 41 2.62 9.18 -4.01
C ARG A 41 1.12 9.22 -4.29
N HIS A 42 0.37 9.61 -3.28
CA HIS A 42 -1.07 9.81 -3.42
C HIS A 42 -1.40 10.75 -4.61
N PRO A 43 -2.14 10.28 -5.62
CA PRO A 43 -2.59 11.10 -6.74
C PRO A 43 -3.54 12.19 -6.24
N LYS A 44 -3.42 13.39 -6.82
CA LYS A 44 -4.29 14.51 -6.52
C LYS A 44 -5.07 14.90 -7.77
N LEU A 45 -6.41 14.98 -7.64
CA LEU A 45 -7.26 15.47 -8.72
C LEU A 45 -6.83 16.88 -9.14
N GLY A 46 -6.91 17.17 -10.43
CA GLY A 46 -6.48 18.45 -11.00
C GLY A 46 -4.96 18.63 -11.13
N THR A 47 -4.15 17.63 -10.73
CA THR A 47 -2.70 17.68 -10.94
C THR A 47 -2.27 17.02 -12.25
N HIS A 48 -1.08 17.40 -12.72
CA HIS A 48 -0.51 16.87 -13.95
C HIS A 48 0.52 15.80 -13.68
N VAL A 49 0.56 14.78 -14.54
CA VAL A 49 1.58 13.73 -14.57
C VAL A 49 2.07 13.54 -15.99
N PHE A 50 3.37 13.28 -16.14
CA PHE A 50 3.97 13.01 -17.43
C PHE A 50 4.00 11.51 -17.68
N CYS A 51 3.60 11.09 -18.89
CA CYS A 51 3.76 9.72 -19.33
C CYS A 51 5.25 9.44 -19.58
N PRO A 52 5.83 8.39 -18.98
CA PRO A 52 7.23 8.04 -19.19
C PRO A 52 7.51 7.53 -20.61
N GLU A 53 6.50 6.95 -21.28
CA GLU A 53 6.67 6.35 -22.61
C GLU A 53 6.65 7.38 -23.75
N CYS A 54 5.69 8.31 -23.75
CA CYS A 54 5.52 9.27 -24.86
C CYS A 54 5.77 10.73 -24.48
N GLY A 55 6.02 11.03 -23.20
CA GLY A 55 6.23 12.40 -22.72
C GLY A 55 4.97 13.26 -22.62
N ALA A 56 3.78 12.72 -22.95
CA ALA A 56 2.53 13.48 -22.87
C ALA A 56 2.20 13.90 -21.43
N LYS A 57 1.70 15.13 -21.28
CA LYS A 57 1.22 15.67 -20.01
C LYS A 57 -0.25 15.33 -19.83
N ASN A 58 -0.57 14.53 -18.81
CA ASN A 58 -1.93 14.07 -18.51
C ASN A 58 -2.46 14.83 -17.28
N LEU A 59 -3.75 15.17 -17.28
CA LEU A 59 -4.46 15.76 -16.14
C LEU A 59 -5.24 14.67 -15.40
N ILE A 60 -5.07 14.55 -14.08
CA ILE A 60 -5.81 13.57 -13.28
C ILE A 60 -7.24 14.08 -13.04
N LEU A 61 -8.21 13.47 -13.70
CA LEU A 61 -9.63 13.82 -13.59
C LEU A 61 -10.44 12.88 -12.71
N HIS A 62 -10.01 11.62 -12.59
CA HIS A 62 -10.69 10.58 -11.82
C HIS A 62 -9.65 9.67 -11.15
N ILE A 63 -9.97 9.19 -9.94
CA ILE A 63 -9.18 8.18 -9.23
C ILE A 63 -10.14 7.05 -8.90
N GLU A 64 -9.91 5.89 -9.50
CA GLU A 64 -10.67 4.69 -9.21
C GLU A 64 -10.07 4.01 -7.97
N PHE A 65 -10.87 3.92 -6.91
CA PHE A 65 -10.54 3.08 -5.79
C PHE A 65 -11.00 1.66 -6.12
N ALA A 66 -10.06 0.73 -6.23
CA ALA A 66 -10.42 -0.68 -6.26
C ALA A 66 -11.17 -0.98 -4.97
N ILE A 67 -12.40 -1.49 -5.09
CA ILE A 67 -13.28 -1.81 -3.96
C ILE A 67 -12.50 -2.72 -3.02
N THR A 68 -12.18 -2.23 -1.82
CA THR A 68 -11.70 -3.08 -0.72
C THR A 68 -12.88 -3.93 -0.27
N ASN A 69 -12.69 -5.25 -0.26
CA ASN A 69 -13.72 -6.24 0.07
C ASN A 69 -14.54 -5.86 1.33
N GLU A 70 -15.83 -5.58 1.17
CA GLU A 70 -16.79 -5.55 2.28
C GLU A 70 -18.00 -6.47 2.12
N GLU A 71 -18.03 -7.43 1.18
CA GLU A 71 -19.05 -8.51 1.23
C GLU A 71 -18.47 -9.89 0.90
N CYS A 72 -17.66 -10.42 1.82
CA CYS A 72 -17.60 -11.87 2.04
C CYS A 72 -17.92 -12.11 3.53
N SER A 73 -19.20 -12.11 3.85
CA SER A 73 -19.74 -12.62 5.11
C SER A 73 -21.00 -13.38 4.80
N SER A 74 -20.79 -14.69 4.68
CA SER A 74 -21.67 -15.84 4.98
C SER A 74 -23.18 -15.73 4.72
#